data_AF-A0A7S0CFY2-F1
#
_entry.id   AF-A0A7S0CFY2-F1
#
_cell.length_a   1.000
_cell.length_b   1.000
_cell.length_c   1.000
_cell.angle_alpha   90.00
_cell.angle_beta   90.00
_cell.angle_gamma   90.00
#
_symmetry.space_group_name_H-M   'P 1'
#
loop_
_entity.id
_entity.type
_entity.pdbx_description
1 polymer ?
#
loop_
_entity_poly.entity_id
_entity_poly.type
_entity_poly.pdbx_seq_one_letter_code
_entity_poly.pdbx_strand_id
1 'polypeptide(L)'
;EFSLELFLAQFIMALTSANLDEIIGNRLTNLVDSCTTKIYDFTCAGIFEKHKLTFAFHLTRLILIEKDELDIKCLNSFLKGDTNIDEAPETKPLTCHWLRDSGWKDLLYMANSDRNFLTLKDELIEKPNIFKAWWEIEAPEDAIPPGDVCKSLSPLQMLCVTRILRPDRSYNAVKNFVSETMGEHFIQPPVINYKHIYDQSSCHTPTVFILSPGADPQTDIQKLGDELGFTSPNKFRFVSLGQ
;
A
#
# COMPACT_ATOMS: atom_id res chain seq x y z
N GLU A 1 -18.03 4.80 -4.85
CA GLU A 1 -18.14 6.27 -4.87
C GLU A 1 -18.17 6.75 -3.43
N PHE A 2 -17.47 7.83 -3.09
CA PHE A 2 -17.48 8.40 -1.75
C PHE A 2 -17.98 9.85 -1.85
N SER A 3 -19.00 10.19 -1.06
CA SER A 3 -19.45 11.59 -0.95
C SER A 3 -18.64 12.32 0.10
N LEU A 4 -18.54 13.65 -0.05
CA LEU A 4 -17.89 14.51 0.95
C LEU A 4 -18.60 14.41 2.31
N GLU A 5 -19.93 14.33 2.30
CA GLU A 5 -20.74 14.20 3.51
C GLU A 5 -20.40 12.91 4.28
N LEU A 6 -20.28 11.79 3.58
CA LEU A 6 -19.88 10.51 4.17
C LEU A 6 -18.47 10.60 4.75
N PHE A 7 -17.53 11.20 4.01
CA PHE A 7 -16.17 11.42 4.49
C PHE A 7 -16.16 12.26 5.79
N LEU A 8 -16.88 13.37 5.83
CA LEU A 8 -16.95 14.24 7.01
C LEU A 8 -17.53 13.51 8.23
N ALA A 9 -18.57 12.70 8.03
CA ALA A 9 -19.15 11.89 9.10
C ALA A 9 -18.12 10.91 9.68
N GLN A 10 -17.39 10.17 8.83
CA GLN A 10 -16.35 9.24 9.26
C GLN A 10 -15.17 9.97 9.92
N PHE A 11 -14.77 11.12 9.40
CA PHE A 11 -13.70 11.94 9.97
C PHE A 11 -14.05 12.43 11.38
N ILE A 12 -15.26 12.93 11.59
CA ILE A 12 -15.72 13.36 12.93
C ILE A 12 -15.76 12.16 13.88
N MET A 13 -16.27 11.01 13.44
CA MET A 13 -16.27 9.79 14.26
C MET A 13 -14.86 9.32 14.61
N ALA A 14 -13.89 9.47 13.71
CA ALA A 14 -12.51 9.12 13.98
C ALA A 14 -11.89 10.06 15.04
N LEU A 15 -12.15 11.36 14.94
CA LEU A 15 -11.69 12.35 15.92
C LEU A 15 -12.28 12.11 17.32
N THR A 16 -13.58 11.82 17.43
CA THR A 16 -14.24 11.61 18.73
C THR A 16 -13.80 10.31 19.41
N SER A 17 -13.40 9.32 18.63
CA SER A 17 -12.94 8.02 19.13
C SER A 17 -11.44 7.95 19.43
N ALA A 18 -10.67 8.99 19.09
CA ALA A 18 -9.24 9.00 19.32
C ALA A 18 -8.92 8.99 20.82
N ASN A 19 -7.83 8.32 21.19
CA ASN A 19 -7.40 8.24 22.59
C ASN A 19 -7.08 9.64 23.12
N LEU A 20 -7.66 9.97 24.28
CA LEU A 20 -7.39 11.21 24.98
C LEU A 20 -5.99 11.16 25.60
N ASP A 21 -5.28 12.28 25.53
CA ASP A 21 -4.00 12.48 26.19
C ASP A 21 -3.93 13.92 26.72
N GLU A 22 -3.32 14.10 27.90
CA GLU A 22 -3.13 15.41 28.53
C GLU A 22 -2.04 16.22 27.80
N ILE A 23 -1.07 15.53 27.21
CA ILE A 23 0.00 16.13 26.44
C ILE A 23 -0.52 16.42 25.02
N ILE A 24 -0.55 17.70 24.65
CA ILE A 24 -1.07 18.17 23.37
C ILE A 24 -0.39 17.46 22.18
N GLY A 25 0.93 17.27 22.25
CA GLY A 25 1.70 16.58 21.20
C GLY A 25 1.22 15.14 20.99
N ASN A 26 1.12 14.36 22.06
CA ASN A 26 0.63 12.98 22.00
C ASN A 26 -0.83 12.92 21.54
N ARG A 27 -1.66 13.84 22.02
CA ARG A 27 -3.06 13.93 21.59
C ARG A 27 -3.18 14.18 20.09
N LEU A 28 -2.33 15.04 19.52
CA LEU A 28 -2.31 15.30 18.09
C LEU A 28 -1.91 14.03 17.31
N THR A 29 -0.88 13.32 17.76
CA THR A 29 -0.49 12.02 17.17
C THR A 29 -1.63 11.02 17.21
N ASN A 30 -2.28 10.84 18.37
CA ASN A 30 -3.42 9.93 18.52
C ASN A 30 -4.58 10.28 17.59
N LEU A 31 -4.85 11.58 17.37
CA LEU A 31 -5.89 12.04 16.45
C LEU A 31 -5.53 11.71 15.00
N VAL A 32 -4.29 11.98 14.58
CA VAL A 32 -3.80 11.68 13.23
C VAL A 32 -3.85 10.17 12.97
N ASP A 33 -3.40 9.36 13.93
CA ASP A 33 -3.38 7.90 13.81
C ASP A 33 -4.80 7.32 13.75
N SER A 34 -5.71 7.82 14.60
CA SER A 34 -7.12 7.42 14.58
C SER A 34 -7.78 7.76 13.25
N CYS A 35 -7.60 8.98 12.75
CA CYS A 35 -8.14 9.40 11.46
C CYS A 35 -7.58 8.56 10.31
N THR A 36 -6.26 8.39 10.25
CA THR A 36 -5.60 7.63 9.18
C THR A 36 -6.07 6.18 9.15
N THR A 37 -6.11 5.53 10.31
CA THR A 37 -6.51 4.12 10.44
C THR A 37 -7.98 3.92 10.10
N LYS A 38 -8.88 4.72 10.70
CA LYS A 38 -10.32 4.55 10.51
C LYS A 38 -10.77 4.87 9.10
N ILE A 39 -10.20 5.90 8.48
CA ILE A 39 -10.50 6.24 7.08
C ILE A 39 -9.94 5.15 6.15
N TYR A 40 -8.75 4.61 6.45
CA TYR A 40 -8.20 3.48 5.70
C TYR A 40 -9.11 2.27 5.78
N ASP A 41 -9.51 1.85 6.98
CA ASP A 41 -10.39 0.69 7.21
C ASP A 41 -11.74 0.86 6.51
N PHE A 42 -12.36 2.04 6.67
CA PHE A 42 -13.62 2.39 6.02
C PHE A 42 -13.50 2.32 4.48
N THR A 43 -12.40 2.82 3.92
CA THR A 43 -12.19 2.79 2.47
C THR A 43 -11.92 1.36 1.99
N CYS A 44 -11.13 0.59 2.73
CA CYS A 44 -10.82 -0.81 2.46
C CYS A 44 -12.05 -1.73 2.49
N ALA A 45 -13.09 -1.38 3.27
CA ALA A 45 -14.37 -2.08 3.26
C ALA A 45 -15.14 -1.88 1.93
N GLY A 46 -14.90 -0.78 1.22
CA GLY A 46 -15.59 -0.42 -0.02
C GLY A 46 -14.85 -0.75 -1.32
N ILE A 47 -13.59 -1.21 -1.26
CA ILE A 47 -12.77 -1.49 -2.45
C ILE A 47 -12.37 -2.97 -2.55
N PHE A 48 -12.20 -3.45 -3.78
CA PHE A 48 -11.74 -4.82 -4.02
C PHE A 48 -10.32 -5.06 -3.50
N GLU A 49 -10.07 -6.30 -3.06
CA GLU A 49 -8.78 -6.76 -2.52
C GLU A 49 -7.58 -6.36 -3.38
N LYS A 50 -7.69 -6.55 -4.70
CA LYS A 50 -6.63 -6.23 -5.67
C LYS A 50 -6.20 -4.76 -5.69
N HIS A 51 -7.03 -3.84 -5.17
CA HIS A 51 -6.73 -2.41 -5.16
C HIS A 51 -6.29 -1.88 -3.78
N LYS A 52 -6.39 -2.69 -2.71
CA LYS A 52 -6.08 -2.25 -1.35
C LYS A 52 -4.63 -1.82 -1.20
N LEU A 53 -3.68 -2.60 -1.74
CA LEU A 53 -2.27 -2.24 -1.70
C LEU A 53 -1.99 -0.93 -2.46
N THR A 54 -2.62 -0.72 -3.61
CA THR A 54 -2.49 0.53 -4.38
C THR A 54 -3.00 1.73 -3.59
N PHE A 55 -4.13 1.57 -2.89
CA PHE A 55 -4.67 2.60 -2.02
C PHE A 55 -3.74 2.87 -0.83
N ALA A 56 -3.25 1.83 -0.16
CA ALA A 56 -2.30 1.94 0.94
C ALA A 56 -1.04 2.68 0.51
N PHE A 57 -0.43 2.29 -0.62
CA PHE A 57 0.74 2.97 -1.19
C PHE A 57 0.45 4.45 -1.53
N HIS A 58 -0.74 4.75 -2.06
CA HIS A 58 -1.13 6.13 -2.33
C HIS A 58 -1.25 6.96 -1.05
N LEU A 59 -1.83 6.39 0.01
CA LEU A 59 -1.95 7.03 1.32
C LEU A 59 -0.56 7.28 1.93
N THR A 60 0.31 6.27 1.94
CA THR A 60 1.71 6.37 2.42
C THR A 60 2.44 7.51 1.70
N ARG A 61 2.33 7.57 0.37
CA ARG A 61 2.96 8.61 -0.44
C ARG A 61 2.48 10.01 -0.05
N LEU A 62 1.17 10.20 0.11
CA LEU A 62 0.63 11.51 0.49
C LEU A 62 1.10 11.96 1.87
N ILE A 63 1.17 11.04 2.84
CA ILE A 63 1.68 11.32 4.18
C ILE A 63 3.15 11.73 4.13
N LEU A 64 3.98 11.01 3.38
CA LEU A 64 5.41 11.33 3.24
C LEU A 64 5.66 12.65 2.51
N ILE A 65 4.82 13.01 1.53
CA ILE A 65 4.89 14.33 0.86
C ILE A 65 4.61 15.45 1.86
N GLU A 66 3.59 15.31 2.69
CA GLU A 66 3.24 16.33 3.69
C GLU A 66 4.34 16.49 4.75
N LYS A 67 5.07 15.41 5.05
CA LYS A 67 6.23 15.44 5.95
C LYS A 67 7.52 15.95 5.32
N ASP A 68 7.53 16.25 4.01
CA ASP A 68 8.74 16.56 3.23
C ASP A 68 9.81 15.44 3.30
N GLU A 69 9.37 14.20 3.50
CA GLU A 69 10.23 13.01 3.65
C GLU A 69 10.30 12.19 2.35
N LEU A 70 9.61 12.61 1.29
CA LEU A 70 9.52 11.87 0.03
C LEU A 70 10.35 12.52 -1.09
N ASP A 71 11.32 11.79 -1.62
CA ASP A 71 11.96 12.16 -2.88
C ASP A 71 11.02 11.92 -4.07
N ILE A 72 10.40 13.01 -4.55
CA ILE A 72 9.49 13.00 -5.70
C ILE A 72 10.19 12.52 -6.98
N LYS A 73 11.49 12.77 -7.16
CA LYS A 73 12.23 12.32 -8.36
C LYS A 73 12.43 10.81 -8.32
N CYS A 74 12.84 10.29 -7.16
CA CYS A 74 12.96 8.85 -6.94
C CYS A 74 11.61 8.15 -7.14
N LEU A 75 10.52 8.70 -6.57
CA LEU A 75 9.17 8.18 -6.77
C LEU A 75 8.76 8.16 -8.25
N ASN A 76 8.96 9.26 -8.98
CA ASN A 76 8.59 9.32 -10.39
C ASN A 76 9.32 8.26 -11.21
N SER A 77 10.58 8.01 -10.87
CA SER A 77 11.38 6.96 -11.48
C SER A 77 10.88 5.57 -11.09
N PHE A 78 10.47 5.36 -9.83
CA PHE A 78 9.78 4.15 -9.41
C PHE A 78 8.44 3.94 -10.13
N LEU A 79 7.71 4.99 -10.52
CA LEU A 79 6.40 4.82 -11.16
C LEU A 79 6.53 4.62 -12.68
N LYS A 80 7.33 5.47 -13.33
CA LYS A 80 7.41 5.57 -14.79
C LYS A 80 8.62 4.84 -15.38
N GLY A 81 9.72 4.74 -14.63
CA GLY A 81 11.02 4.37 -15.19
C GLY A 81 11.52 5.40 -16.19
N ASP A 82 12.49 5.01 -17.02
CA ASP A 82 12.91 5.79 -18.17
C ASP A 82 11.85 5.71 -19.28
N THR A 83 11.23 6.84 -19.58
CA THR A 83 10.21 6.96 -20.64
C THR A 83 10.79 7.23 -22.02
N ASN A 84 12.11 7.42 -22.14
CA ASN A 84 12.74 7.64 -23.44
C ASN A 84 12.60 6.39 -24.31
N ILE A 85 12.41 6.56 -25.61
CA ILE A 85 12.33 5.45 -26.57
C ILE A 85 13.72 5.04 -27.03
N ASP A 86 14.66 5.99 -27.01
CA ASP A 86 16.04 5.81 -27.47
C ASP A 86 16.76 4.69 -26.72
N GLU A 87 17.75 4.06 -27.36
CA GLU A 87 18.56 3.03 -26.72
C GLU A 87 19.30 3.57 -25.49
N ALA A 88 19.65 2.67 -24.57
CA ALA A 88 20.41 3.04 -23.38
C ALA A 88 21.73 3.71 -23.80
N PRO A 89 22.13 4.82 -23.14
CA PRO A 89 23.33 5.56 -23.52
C PRO A 89 24.62 4.74 -23.31
N GLU A 90 24.58 3.78 -22.37
CA GLU A 90 25.66 2.83 -22.13
C GLU A 90 25.19 1.39 -22.39
N THR A 91 26.00 0.63 -23.12
CA THR A 91 25.71 -0.79 -23.39
C THR A 91 25.80 -1.61 -22.11
N LYS A 92 24.82 -2.48 -21.90
CA LYS A 92 24.80 -3.40 -20.76
C LYS A 92 25.99 -4.36 -20.84
N PRO A 93 26.80 -4.52 -19.77
CA PRO A 93 27.88 -5.50 -19.76
C PRO A 93 27.36 -6.92 -19.97
N LEU A 94 28.09 -7.74 -20.71
CA LEU A 94 27.77 -9.15 -20.95
C LEU A 94 27.70 -9.97 -19.65
N THR A 95 28.42 -9.55 -18.62
CA THR A 95 28.39 -10.17 -17.29
C THR A 95 27.04 -10.02 -16.60
N CYS A 96 26.22 -9.03 -16.99
CA CYS A 96 24.89 -8.74 -16.44
C CYS A 96 23.76 -9.23 -17.35
N HIS A 97 23.97 -10.35 -18.07
CA HIS A 97 22.98 -10.95 -18.98
C HIS A 97 21.65 -11.33 -18.30
N TRP A 98 21.66 -11.55 -16.98
CA TRP A 98 20.48 -11.87 -16.18
C TRP A 98 19.57 -10.65 -15.92
N LEU A 99 20.11 -9.43 -16.04
CA LEU A 99 19.35 -8.19 -15.90
C LEU A 99 18.65 -7.85 -17.23
N ARG A 100 17.40 -7.41 -17.16
CA ARG A 100 16.64 -6.96 -18.34
C ARG A 100 17.21 -5.66 -18.89
N ASP A 101 17.18 -5.47 -20.21
CA ASP A 101 17.66 -4.23 -20.84
C ASP A 101 16.90 -2.99 -20.36
N SER A 102 15.59 -3.13 -20.11
CA SER A 102 14.78 -2.07 -19.50
C SER A 102 15.25 -1.70 -18.08
N GLY A 103 15.62 -2.71 -17.27
CA GLY A 103 16.14 -2.48 -15.92
C GLY A 103 17.52 -1.80 -15.95
N TRP A 104 18.39 -2.21 -16.87
CA TRP A 104 19.67 -1.54 -17.07
C TRP A 104 19.50 -0.07 -17.48
N LYS A 105 18.57 0.19 -18.40
CA LYS A 105 18.22 1.56 -18.81
C LYS A 105 17.70 2.41 -17.65
N ASP A 106 16.77 1.87 -16.86
CA ASP A 106 16.24 2.53 -15.66
C ASP A 106 17.36 2.83 -14.63
N LEU A 107 18.33 1.90 -14.47
CA LEU A 107 19.48 2.10 -13.60
C LEU A 107 20.36 3.26 -14.08
N LEU A 108 20.64 3.36 -15.38
CA LEU A 108 21.39 4.48 -15.96
C LEU A 108 20.66 5.82 -15.79
N TYR A 109 19.35 5.83 -16.02
CA TYR A 109 18.51 7.01 -15.82
C TYR A 109 18.60 7.52 -14.38
N MET A 110 18.52 6.61 -13.40
CA MET A 110 18.68 6.92 -11.99
C MET A 110 20.10 7.35 -11.63
N ALA A 111 21.11 6.68 -12.16
CA ALA A 111 22.52 6.99 -11.92
C ALA A 111 22.91 8.42 -12.37
N ASN A 112 22.23 8.96 -13.39
CA ASN A 112 22.44 10.34 -13.83
C ASN A 112 21.94 11.38 -12.83
N SER A 113 20.94 11.03 -12.02
CA SER A 113 20.29 11.97 -11.09
C SER A 113 20.69 11.74 -9.63
N ASP A 114 21.13 10.53 -9.27
CA ASP A 114 21.42 10.12 -7.90
C ASP A 114 22.75 9.36 -7.80
N ARG A 115 23.65 9.85 -6.95
CA ARG A 115 24.99 9.29 -6.71
C ARG A 115 24.94 7.88 -6.13
N ASN A 116 23.91 7.56 -5.35
CA ASN A 116 23.76 6.22 -4.78
C ASN A 116 23.52 5.19 -5.90
N PHE A 117 22.72 5.55 -6.91
CA PHE A 117 22.47 4.68 -8.06
C PHE A 117 23.67 4.61 -9.01
N LEU A 118 24.48 5.67 -9.11
CA LEU A 118 25.76 5.61 -9.80
C LEU A 118 26.70 4.59 -9.15
N THR A 119 26.83 4.66 -7.82
CA THR A 119 27.64 3.70 -7.05
C THR A 119 27.10 2.28 -7.18
N LEU A 120 25.77 2.10 -7.14
CA LEU A 120 25.12 0.82 -7.36
C LEU A 120 25.43 0.24 -8.75
N LYS A 121 25.43 1.08 -9.79
CA LYS A 121 25.82 0.68 -11.15
C LYS A 121 27.24 0.12 -11.14
N ASP A 122 28.17 0.85 -10.56
CA ASP A 122 29.58 0.47 -10.54
C ASP A 122 29.82 -0.83 -9.75
N GLU A 123 29.19 -0.98 -8.58
CA GLU A 123 29.22 -2.21 -7.79
C GLU A 123 28.61 -3.42 -8.53
N LEU A 124 27.53 -3.20 -9.28
CA LEU A 124 26.88 -4.24 -10.07
C LEU A 124 27.76 -4.71 -11.23
N ILE A 125 28.53 -3.80 -11.85
CA ILE A 125 29.53 -4.13 -12.88
C ILE A 125 30.72 -4.88 -12.27
N GLU A 126 31.19 -4.47 -11.10
CA GLU A 126 32.35 -5.06 -10.42
C GLU A 126 32.05 -6.47 -9.89
N LYS A 127 30.86 -6.67 -9.30
CA LYS A 127 30.47 -7.90 -8.58
C LYS A 127 29.19 -8.55 -9.14
N PRO A 128 29.09 -8.80 -10.46
CA PRO A 128 27.85 -9.24 -11.11
C PRO A 128 27.35 -10.59 -10.60
N ASN A 129 28.26 -11.49 -10.21
CA ASN A 129 27.90 -12.82 -9.69
C ASN A 129 27.22 -12.74 -8.31
N ILE A 130 27.57 -11.77 -7.46
CA ILE A 130 26.97 -11.62 -6.14
C ILE A 130 25.56 -11.03 -6.27
N PHE A 131 25.40 -10.01 -7.10
CA PHE A 131 24.07 -9.47 -7.44
C PHE A 131 23.19 -10.51 -8.12
N LYS A 132 23.76 -11.36 -8.98
CA LYS A 132 23.05 -12.50 -9.58
C LYS A 132 22.57 -13.48 -8.51
N ALA A 133 23.40 -13.82 -7.52
CA ALA A 133 22.99 -14.71 -6.43
C ALA A 133 21.82 -14.13 -5.62
N TRP A 134 21.82 -12.82 -5.34
CA TRP A 134 20.66 -12.15 -4.73
C TRP A 134 19.44 -12.16 -5.65
N TRP A 135 19.65 -11.91 -6.95
CA TRP A 135 18.59 -11.94 -7.96
C TRP A 135 17.95 -13.33 -8.10
N GLU A 136 18.69 -14.41 -7.83
CA GLU A 136 18.20 -15.80 -7.86
C GLU A 136 17.44 -16.22 -6.59
N ILE A 137 17.44 -15.41 -5.52
CA ILE A 137 16.65 -15.66 -4.31
C ILE A 137 15.15 -15.69 -4.67
N GLU A 138 14.39 -16.53 -3.95
CA GLU A 138 12.94 -16.63 -4.12
C GLU A 138 12.27 -15.30 -3.76
N ALA A 139 12.47 -14.80 -2.54
CA ALA A 139 11.96 -13.52 -2.04
C ALA A 139 13.12 -12.51 -1.83
N PRO A 140 13.71 -11.96 -2.90
CA PRO A 140 14.84 -11.03 -2.81
C PRO A 140 14.46 -9.71 -2.10
N GLU A 141 13.18 -9.32 -2.13
CA GLU A 141 12.66 -8.11 -1.46
C GLU A 141 12.77 -8.15 0.07
N ASP A 142 12.96 -9.33 0.66
CA ASP A 142 13.14 -9.51 2.10
C ASP A 142 14.64 -9.53 2.50
N ALA A 143 15.54 -9.52 1.51
CA ALA A 143 16.98 -9.55 1.71
C ALA A 143 17.62 -8.25 1.22
N ILE A 144 18.57 -7.71 1.99
CA ILE A 144 19.33 -6.52 1.57
C ILE A 144 20.21 -6.90 0.35
N PRO A 145 20.16 -6.16 -0.77
CA PRO A 145 21.04 -6.42 -1.90
C PRO A 145 22.52 -6.31 -1.51
N PRO A 146 23.42 -7.08 -2.16
CA PRO A 146 24.80 -7.27 -1.71
C PRO A 146 25.73 -6.04 -1.87
N GLY A 147 25.22 -4.91 -2.34
CA GLY A 147 25.97 -3.66 -2.49
C GLY A 147 26.17 -2.93 -1.17
N ASP A 148 27.33 -2.29 -0.97
CA ASP A 148 27.57 -1.53 0.26
C ASP A 148 26.69 -0.28 0.31
N VAL A 149 26.46 0.33 -0.86
CA VAL A 149 25.51 1.45 -1.00
C VAL A 149 24.09 1.03 -0.60
N CYS A 150 23.69 -0.22 -0.86
CA CYS A 150 22.34 -0.73 -0.59
C CYS A 150 21.97 -0.70 0.90
N LYS A 151 22.95 -0.75 1.80
CA LYS A 151 22.74 -0.66 3.26
C LYS A 151 22.35 0.75 3.72
N SER A 152 22.61 1.76 2.89
CA SER A 152 22.38 3.18 3.19
C SER A 152 21.24 3.81 2.41
N LEU A 153 20.57 3.04 1.55
CA LEU A 153 19.46 3.52 0.74
C LEU A 153 18.22 3.77 1.60
N SER A 154 17.45 4.80 1.23
CA SER A 154 16.13 5.00 1.82
C SER A 154 15.16 3.88 1.39
N PRO A 155 14.06 3.64 2.13
CA PRO A 155 13.07 2.64 1.75
C PRO A 155 12.51 2.84 0.32
N LEU A 156 12.33 4.09 -0.13
CA LEU A 156 11.90 4.40 -1.49
C LEU A 156 12.99 4.08 -2.54
N GLN A 157 14.25 4.38 -2.23
CA GLN A 157 15.35 3.99 -3.12
C GLN A 157 15.48 2.47 -3.22
N MET A 158 15.25 1.73 -2.12
CA MET A 158 15.23 0.27 -2.13
C MET A 158 14.09 -0.29 -3.00
N LEU A 159 12.92 0.37 -3.02
CA LEU A 159 11.85 0.04 -3.98
C LEU A 159 12.31 0.20 -5.42
N CYS A 160 13.01 1.29 -5.76
CA CYS A 160 13.58 1.49 -7.09
C CYS A 160 14.56 0.38 -7.45
N VAL A 161 15.48 0.01 -6.55
CA VAL A 161 16.44 -1.08 -6.78
C VAL A 161 15.71 -2.39 -7.09
N THR A 162 14.70 -2.73 -6.28
CA THR A 162 13.92 -3.96 -6.51
C THR A 162 13.16 -3.90 -7.83
N ARG A 163 12.54 -2.77 -8.18
CA ARG A 163 11.87 -2.60 -9.48
C ARG A 163 12.84 -2.76 -10.66
N ILE A 164 14.06 -2.22 -10.54
CA ILE A 164 15.11 -2.26 -11.57
C ILE A 164 15.60 -3.69 -11.78
N LEU A 165 15.93 -4.40 -10.69
CA LEU A 165 16.57 -5.72 -10.77
C LEU A 165 15.55 -6.88 -10.89
N ARG A 166 14.44 -6.80 -10.15
CA ARG A 166 13.39 -7.83 -10.02
C ARG A 166 11.99 -7.19 -10.09
N PRO A 167 11.58 -6.65 -11.26
CA PRO A 167 10.29 -5.99 -11.41
C PRO A 167 9.10 -6.87 -11.05
N ASP A 168 9.22 -8.19 -11.18
CA ASP A 168 8.22 -9.19 -10.78
C ASP A 168 7.95 -9.20 -9.27
N ARG A 169 8.91 -8.77 -8.45
CA ARG A 169 8.80 -8.66 -6.98
C ARG A 169 8.37 -7.28 -6.50
N SER A 170 8.10 -6.32 -7.40
CA SER A 170 7.70 -4.95 -7.04
C SER A 170 6.45 -4.90 -6.17
N TYR A 171 5.50 -5.81 -6.35
CA TYR A 171 4.30 -5.88 -5.53
C TYR A 171 4.64 -6.14 -4.04
N ASN A 172 5.48 -7.14 -3.77
CA ASN A 172 5.91 -7.47 -2.41
C ASN A 172 6.84 -6.39 -1.84
N ALA A 173 7.71 -5.81 -2.66
CA ALA A 173 8.54 -4.68 -2.25
C ALA A 173 7.68 -3.49 -1.78
N VAL A 174 6.62 -3.14 -2.52
CA VAL A 174 5.66 -2.09 -2.12
C VAL A 174 4.97 -2.45 -0.81
N LYS A 175 4.62 -3.72 -0.61
CA LYS A 175 4.06 -4.22 0.64
C LYS A 175 5.02 -3.99 1.82
N ASN A 176 6.30 -4.33 1.65
CA ASN A 176 7.33 -4.11 2.67
C ASN A 176 7.51 -2.60 2.96
N PHE A 177 7.55 -1.76 1.92
CA PHE A 177 7.66 -0.30 2.07
C PHE A 177 6.49 0.31 2.85
N VAL A 178 5.25 -0.07 2.52
CA VAL A 178 4.06 0.40 3.26
C VAL A 178 4.11 -0.10 4.71
N SER A 179 4.50 -1.35 4.92
CA SER A 179 4.61 -1.94 6.25
C SER A 179 5.65 -1.25 7.12
N GLU A 180 6.82 -0.93 6.56
CA GLU A 180 7.89 -0.24 7.29
C GLU A 180 7.53 1.22 7.59
N THR A 181 6.81 1.88 6.68
CA THR A 181 6.47 3.30 6.81
C THR A 181 5.24 3.56 7.68
N MET A 182 4.18 2.75 7.51
CA MET A 182 2.88 2.95 8.17
C MET A 182 2.50 1.84 9.14
N GLY A 183 3.19 0.69 9.11
CA GLY A 183 2.89 -0.48 9.91
C GLY A 183 2.13 -1.58 9.14
N GLU A 184 2.19 -2.80 9.68
CA GLU A 184 1.60 -4.00 9.07
C GLU A 184 0.06 -3.91 8.89
N HIS A 185 -0.62 -3.10 9.71
CA HIS A 185 -2.08 -2.91 9.61
C HIS A 185 -2.52 -2.48 8.20
N PHE A 186 -1.70 -1.68 7.51
CA PHE A 186 -2.04 -1.11 6.20
C PHE A 186 -1.80 -2.05 5.01
N ILE A 187 -1.29 -3.26 5.26
CA ILE A 187 -1.07 -4.30 4.24
C ILE A 187 -1.84 -5.59 4.52
N GLN A 188 -2.47 -5.70 5.68
CA GLN A 188 -3.30 -6.84 6.03
C GLN A 188 -4.75 -6.56 5.61
N PRO A 189 -5.43 -7.54 4.99
CA PRO A 189 -6.85 -7.38 4.66
C PRO A 189 -7.65 -7.22 5.96
N PRO A 190 -8.45 -6.15 6.11
CA PRO A 190 -9.30 -6.01 7.28
C PRO A 190 -10.31 -7.14 7.34
N VAL A 191 -10.49 -7.70 8.54
CA VAL A 191 -11.52 -8.72 8.80
C VAL A 191 -12.88 -8.03 8.70
N ILE A 192 -13.78 -8.57 7.87
CA ILE A 192 -15.14 -8.04 7.75
C ILE A 192 -15.85 -8.18 9.09
N ASN A 193 -16.25 -7.04 9.66
CA ASN A 193 -17.00 -6.99 10.91
C ASN A 193 -18.35 -6.31 10.67
N TYR A 194 -19.41 -7.12 10.56
CA TYR A 194 -20.76 -6.62 10.29
C TYR A 194 -21.29 -5.67 11.36
N LYS A 195 -20.92 -5.87 12.63
CA LYS A 195 -21.29 -4.97 13.72
C LYS A 195 -20.66 -3.60 13.53
N HIS A 196 -19.37 -3.56 13.19
CA HIS A 196 -18.69 -2.30 12.93
C HIS A 196 -19.27 -1.54 11.73
N ILE A 197 -19.62 -2.26 10.66
CA ILE A 197 -20.29 -1.69 9.48
C ILE A 197 -21.66 -1.13 9.86
N TYR A 198 -22.42 -1.84 10.71
CA TYR A 198 -23.71 -1.38 11.21
C TYR A 198 -23.57 -0.12 12.07
N ASP A 199 -22.60 -0.07 12.98
CA ASP A 199 -22.33 1.08 13.84
C ASP A 199 -21.94 2.35 13.03
N GLN A 200 -21.40 2.15 11.82
CA GLN A 200 -21.07 3.23 10.88
C GLN A 200 -22.23 3.60 9.93
N SER A 201 -23.33 2.84 9.95
CA SER A 201 -24.50 3.06 9.10
C SER A 201 -25.51 3.99 9.76
N SER A 202 -26.44 4.53 8.97
CA SER A 202 -27.56 5.33 9.50
C SER A 202 -28.85 4.98 8.76
N CYS A 203 -30.00 5.37 9.30
CA CYS A 203 -31.28 5.19 8.63
C CYS A 203 -31.40 5.95 7.29
N HIS A 204 -30.53 6.92 7.03
CA HIS A 204 -30.47 7.67 5.77
C HIS A 204 -29.39 7.14 4.80
N THR A 205 -28.49 6.26 5.25
CA THR A 205 -27.36 5.74 4.48
C THR A 205 -27.38 4.22 4.46
N PRO A 206 -28.05 3.58 3.47
CA PRO A 206 -28.17 2.13 3.41
C PRO A 206 -26.81 1.46 3.15
N THR A 207 -26.58 0.33 3.80
CA THR A 207 -25.39 -0.52 3.56
C THR A 207 -25.61 -1.42 2.37
N VAL A 208 -24.68 -1.39 1.41
CA VAL A 208 -24.69 -2.25 0.22
C VAL A 208 -23.51 -3.21 0.27
N PHE A 209 -23.78 -4.51 0.12
CA PHE A 209 -22.75 -5.55 0.07
C PHE A 209 -22.47 -5.94 -1.38
N ILE A 210 -21.23 -5.74 -1.83
CA ILE A 210 -20.77 -6.16 -3.16
C ILE A 210 -20.13 -7.54 -3.02
N LEU A 211 -20.84 -8.56 -3.51
CA LEU A 211 -20.45 -9.96 -3.30
C LEU A 211 -19.64 -10.49 -4.47
N SER A 212 -18.63 -11.29 -4.15
CA SER A 212 -17.99 -12.18 -5.13
C SER A 212 -18.87 -13.42 -5.32
N PRO A 213 -18.81 -14.09 -6.48
CA PRO A 213 -19.55 -15.33 -6.70
C PRO A 213 -19.30 -16.35 -5.58
N GLY A 214 -20.38 -16.85 -4.97
CA GLY A 214 -20.32 -17.81 -3.87
C GLY A 214 -20.22 -17.21 -2.46
N ALA A 215 -20.07 -15.90 -2.31
CA ALA A 215 -20.18 -15.24 -1.01
C ALA A 215 -21.64 -14.87 -0.72
N ASP A 216 -22.13 -15.18 0.48
CA ASP A 216 -23.47 -14.82 0.95
C ASP A 216 -23.41 -14.29 2.40
N PRO A 217 -23.66 -12.99 2.64
CA PRO A 217 -23.61 -12.39 3.97
C PRO A 217 -24.88 -12.66 4.78
N GLN A 218 -25.92 -13.30 4.21
CA GLN A 218 -27.24 -13.40 4.81
C GLN A 218 -27.22 -13.98 6.22
N THR A 219 -26.48 -15.08 6.42
CA THR A 219 -26.40 -15.77 7.71
C THR A 219 -25.77 -14.89 8.78
N ASP A 220 -24.73 -14.12 8.45
CA ASP A 220 -24.04 -13.28 9.42
C ASP A 220 -24.80 -11.98 9.72
N ILE A 221 -25.51 -11.42 8.74
CA ILE A 221 -26.44 -10.32 8.96
C ILE A 221 -27.60 -10.74 9.86
N GLN A 222 -28.14 -11.95 9.66
CA GLN A 222 -29.20 -12.50 10.49
C GLN A 222 -28.73 -12.66 11.94
N LYS A 223 -27.54 -13.25 12.16
CA LYS A 223 -26.94 -13.35 13.50
C LYS A 223 -26.79 -11.99 14.17
N LEU A 224 -26.29 -10.99 13.45
CA LEU A 224 -26.20 -9.62 13.98
C LEU A 224 -27.58 -9.05 14.34
N GLY A 225 -28.59 -9.31 13.51
CA GLY A 225 -29.97 -8.93 13.79
C GLY A 225 -30.53 -9.58 15.06
N ASP A 226 -30.18 -10.84 15.33
CA ASP A 226 -30.54 -11.55 16.55
C ASP A 226 -29.82 -10.95 17.78
N GLU A 227 -28.52 -10.67 17.67
CA GLU A 227 -27.73 -10.03 18.73
C GLU A 227 -28.25 -8.63 19.09
N LEU A 228 -28.72 -7.88 18.11
CA LEU A 228 -29.29 -6.53 18.29
C LEU A 228 -30.80 -6.55 18.65
N GLY A 229 -31.43 -7.73 18.67
CA GLY A 229 -32.85 -7.88 18.99
C GLY A 229 -33.81 -7.33 17.92
N PHE A 230 -33.39 -7.27 16.65
CA PHE A 230 -34.22 -6.77 15.54
C PHE A 230 -35.17 -7.81 14.96
N THR A 231 -34.95 -9.08 15.26
CA THR A 231 -35.67 -10.21 14.66
C THR A 231 -37.02 -10.46 15.32
N SER A 232 -37.23 -9.96 16.54
CA SER A 232 -38.52 -10.02 17.25
C SER A 232 -39.07 -8.62 17.58
N PRO A 233 -40.32 -8.25 17.21
CA PRO A 233 -41.32 -8.97 16.42
C PRO A 233 -41.42 -8.38 15.00
N ASN A 234 -40.51 -8.75 14.08
CA ASN A 234 -40.49 -8.35 12.64
C ASN A 234 -39.92 -6.97 12.25
N LYS A 235 -38.87 -6.45 12.90
CA LYS A 235 -38.13 -5.29 12.35
C LYS A 235 -37.18 -5.67 11.21
N PHE A 236 -36.72 -6.92 11.20
CA PHE A 236 -35.86 -7.48 10.16
C PHE A 236 -36.67 -8.30 9.15
N ARG A 237 -36.53 -8.01 7.85
CA ARG A 237 -37.27 -8.70 6.77
C ARG A 237 -36.34 -8.94 5.58
N PHE A 238 -36.29 -10.18 5.11
CA PHE A 238 -35.64 -10.52 3.86
C PHE A 238 -36.62 -10.40 2.70
N VAL A 239 -36.20 -9.72 1.64
CA VAL A 239 -36.94 -9.61 0.39
C VAL A 239 -35.99 -10.00 -0.73
N SER A 240 -36.30 -11.09 -1.44
CA SER A 240 -35.60 -11.44 -2.67
C SER A 240 -36.05 -10.49 -3.78
N LEU A 241 -35.09 -9.92 -4.52
CA LEU A 241 -35.35 -9.09 -5.69
C LEU A 241 -35.33 -9.91 -7.00
N GLY A 242 -35.02 -11.21 -6.92
CA GLY A 242 -35.11 -12.19 -8.01
C GLY A 242 -36.32 -13.12 -7.83
N GLN A 243 -36.80 -13.67 -8.95
CA GLN A 243 -38.09 -14.38 -9.15
C GLN A 243 -38.64 -15.16 -7.96
#